data_AF-A0A0R1HME9-F1
#
_entry.id   AF-A0A0R1HME9-F1
#
_cell.length_a   1.000
_cell.length_b   1.000
_cell.length_c   1.000
_cell.angle_alpha   90.00
_cell.angle_beta   90.00
_cell.angle_gamma   90.00
#
_symmetry.space_group_name_H-M   'P 1'
#
loop_
_entity.id
_entity.type
_entity.pdbx_description
1 polymer ?
#
loop_
_entity_poly.entity_id
_entity_poly.type
_entity_poly.pdbx_seq_one_letter_code
_entity_poly.pdbx_strand_id
1 'polypeptide(L)'
;MTKEVVDIASYQDSSISYLKTLRQYADSLIVKLTEGSENGSGYLNPKAGMQVGNGLQVFPAVGVYHYFKGNSQLYGDQDPVNEAKWFLKNIVALGLDRNTVVVIDVEDSSLMKNVTHDINLFLAYLADKGYSKQLVYASASWFNEGRINQAELYQQSPIWVAAYNDNAPGVDAASAWQYTNNGHGLHVDFSYDFEGRLSGTSGSIKQSDERWPATTSQYEVIAASVLVYQDAKLTQPTGEKLAAGSIVTATPVSDGLMVGRSYYLAANHTQIKVRGEK
;
A
#
# COMPACT_ATOMS: atom_id res chain seq x y z
N MET A 1 18.03 4.28 -13.66
CA MET A 1 16.83 4.09 -14.49
C MET A 1 15.65 4.57 -13.67
N THR A 2 14.77 5.39 -14.25
CA THR A 2 13.51 5.79 -13.61
C THR A 2 12.66 4.54 -13.43
N LYS A 3 12.11 4.33 -12.23
CA LYS A 3 11.28 3.16 -11.95
C LYS A 3 9.90 3.41 -12.54
N GLU A 4 9.49 2.56 -13.48
CA GLU A 4 8.13 2.60 -14.00
C GLU A 4 7.21 1.77 -13.10
N VAL A 5 5.97 2.23 -12.98
CA VAL A 5 4.87 1.53 -12.34
C VAL A 5 3.73 1.46 -13.34
N VAL A 6 3.10 0.29 -13.40
CA VAL A 6 1.93 0.06 -14.24
C VAL A 6 0.69 -0.05 -13.36
N ASP A 7 -0.42 0.52 -13.80
CA ASP A 7 -1.71 0.35 -13.15
C ASP A 7 -2.71 -0.35 -14.07
N ILE A 8 -3.55 -1.23 -13.50
CA ILE A 8 -4.50 -2.07 -14.24
C ILE A 8 -5.86 -2.10 -13.57
N ALA A 9 -6.90 -2.34 -14.37
CA ALA A 9 -8.27 -2.53 -13.91
C ALA A 9 -8.88 -3.79 -14.54
N SER A 10 -10.22 -3.92 -14.45
CA SER A 10 -10.94 -5.10 -14.97
C SER A 10 -10.80 -5.30 -16.48
N TYR A 11 -10.34 -4.29 -17.22
CA TYR A 11 -10.17 -4.34 -18.68
C TYR A 11 -8.94 -5.17 -19.07
N GLN A 12 -7.90 -5.16 -18.24
CA GLN A 12 -6.67 -5.91 -18.46
C GLN A 12 -6.80 -7.38 -18.00
N ASP A 13 -5.91 -8.24 -18.49
CA ASP A 13 -5.85 -9.66 -18.10
C ASP A 13 -5.25 -9.81 -16.68
N SER A 14 -5.47 -10.96 -16.06
CA SER A 14 -4.95 -11.36 -14.75
C SER A 14 -3.92 -12.50 -14.84
N SER A 15 -3.66 -13.04 -16.03
CA SER A 15 -2.74 -14.15 -16.22
C SER A 15 -1.29 -13.79 -15.86
N ILE A 16 -0.56 -14.74 -15.29
CA ILE A 16 0.89 -14.58 -14.99
C ILE A 16 1.66 -14.20 -16.27
N SER A 17 1.28 -14.73 -17.43
CA SER A 17 1.93 -14.41 -18.70
C SER A 17 1.77 -12.94 -19.06
N TYR A 18 0.56 -12.40 -18.95
CA TYR A 18 0.30 -10.97 -19.19
C TYR A 18 1.07 -10.10 -18.20
N LEU A 19 1.02 -10.43 -16.91
CA LEU A 19 1.73 -9.68 -15.87
C LEU A 19 3.25 -9.72 -16.06
N LYS A 20 3.82 -10.83 -16.56
CA LYS A 20 5.24 -10.92 -16.94
C LYS A 20 5.59 -10.02 -18.12
N THR A 21 4.67 -9.79 -19.06
CA THR A 21 4.87 -8.79 -20.13
C THR A 21 5.00 -7.40 -19.54
N LEU A 22 4.12 -7.03 -18.60
CA LEU A 22 4.21 -5.73 -17.91
C LEU A 22 5.50 -5.58 -17.10
N ARG A 23 5.91 -6.65 -16.41
CA ARG A 23 7.12 -6.69 -15.57
C ARG A 23 8.43 -6.45 -16.32
N GLN A 24 8.45 -6.61 -17.64
CA GLN A 24 9.62 -6.26 -18.46
C GLN A 24 9.97 -4.78 -18.38
N TYR A 25 8.98 -3.93 -18.05
CA TYR A 25 9.10 -2.48 -18.05
C TYR A 25 8.87 -1.89 -16.65
N ALA A 26 7.87 -2.38 -15.92
CA ALA A 26 7.50 -1.85 -14.61
C ALA A 26 8.08 -2.67 -13.44
N ASP A 27 8.39 -1.98 -12.34
CA ASP A 27 8.89 -2.57 -11.09
C ASP A 27 7.80 -2.84 -10.05
N SER A 28 6.63 -2.21 -10.19
CA SER A 28 5.48 -2.40 -9.33
C SER A 28 4.19 -2.39 -10.14
N LEU A 29 3.14 -2.95 -9.55
CA LEU A 29 1.79 -3.03 -10.11
C LEU A 29 0.80 -2.37 -9.15
N ILE A 30 -0.08 -1.51 -9.65
CA ILE A 30 -1.25 -0.99 -8.90
C ILE A 30 -2.53 -1.56 -9.52
N VAL A 31 -3.44 -2.10 -8.71
CA VAL A 31 -4.66 -2.75 -9.21
C VAL A 31 -5.91 -1.99 -8.75
N LYS A 32 -6.84 -1.66 -9.67
CA LYS A 32 -8.18 -1.16 -9.32
C LYS A 32 -8.84 -2.17 -8.41
N LEU A 33 -9.18 -1.79 -7.19
CA LEU A 33 -9.84 -2.71 -6.26
C LEU A 33 -11.33 -2.41 -6.18
N THR A 34 -11.71 -1.19 -5.80
CA THR A 34 -13.11 -0.82 -5.60
C THR A 34 -13.45 0.52 -6.23
N GLU A 35 -14.76 0.78 -6.35
CA GLU A 35 -15.32 2.05 -6.77
C GLU A 35 -16.60 2.36 -5.97
N GLY A 36 -16.72 3.60 -5.50
CA GLY A 36 -17.83 4.06 -4.68
C GLY A 36 -17.91 3.39 -3.30
N SER A 37 -19.05 3.52 -2.62
CA SER A 37 -19.29 2.83 -1.34
C SER A 37 -20.03 1.49 -1.52
N GLU A 38 -20.00 0.63 -0.49
CA GLU A 38 -20.71 -0.66 -0.47
C GLU A 38 -22.22 -0.51 -0.77
N ASN A 39 -22.84 0.56 -0.29
CA ASN A 39 -24.25 0.88 -0.51
C ASN A 39 -24.47 1.88 -1.67
N GLY A 40 -23.39 2.31 -2.34
CA GLY A 40 -23.39 3.19 -3.50
C GLY A 40 -23.22 2.39 -4.78
N SER A 41 -22.15 2.64 -5.54
CA SER A 41 -21.82 1.83 -6.72
C SER A 41 -21.44 0.39 -6.35
N GLY A 42 -20.90 0.14 -5.15
CA GLY A 42 -20.61 -1.21 -4.64
C GLY A 42 -19.66 -2.02 -5.51
N TYR A 43 -18.92 -1.37 -6.40
CA TYR A 43 -18.13 -2.06 -7.41
C TYR A 43 -16.87 -2.61 -6.76
N LEU A 44 -16.60 -3.88 -7.06
CA LEU A 44 -15.37 -4.60 -6.79
C LEU A 44 -14.86 -5.11 -8.14
N ASN A 45 -13.61 -4.81 -8.48
CA ASN A 45 -13.02 -5.31 -9.71
C ASN A 45 -13.06 -6.86 -9.69
N PRO A 46 -13.81 -7.51 -10.62
CA PRO A 46 -14.01 -8.95 -10.60
C PRO A 46 -12.71 -9.73 -10.86
N LYS A 47 -11.67 -9.08 -11.38
CA LYS A 47 -10.35 -9.66 -11.61
C LYS A 47 -9.35 -9.36 -10.49
N ALA A 48 -9.68 -8.52 -9.50
CA ALA A 48 -8.72 -8.04 -8.51
C ALA A 48 -8.04 -9.18 -7.73
N GLY A 49 -8.77 -10.21 -7.31
CA GLY A 49 -8.18 -11.34 -6.59
C GLY A 49 -7.09 -12.06 -7.39
N MET A 50 -7.34 -12.30 -8.67
CA MET A 50 -6.35 -12.93 -9.57
C MET A 50 -5.24 -11.96 -9.97
N GLN A 51 -5.56 -10.69 -10.23
CA GLN A 51 -4.57 -9.66 -10.57
C GLN A 51 -3.58 -9.41 -9.43
N VAL A 52 -4.07 -9.33 -8.18
CA VAL A 52 -3.23 -9.18 -6.99
C VAL A 52 -2.47 -10.47 -6.70
N GLY A 53 -3.16 -11.62 -6.65
CA GLY A 53 -2.53 -12.91 -6.32
C GLY A 53 -1.46 -13.36 -7.31
N ASN A 54 -1.69 -13.18 -8.62
CA ASN A 54 -0.67 -13.43 -9.64
C ASN A 54 0.34 -12.29 -9.72
N GLY A 55 -0.07 -11.06 -9.45
CA GLY A 55 0.81 -9.89 -9.38
C GLY A 55 1.92 -10.07 -8.35
N LEU A 56 1.59 -10.53 -7.14
CA LEU A 56 2.55 -10.80 -6.07
C LEU A 56 3.54 -11.94 -6.38
N GLN A 57 3.27 -12.78 -7.40
CA GLN A 57 4.22 -13.79 -7.88
C GLN A 57 5.20 -13.23 -8.93
N VAL A 58 4.86 -12.10 -9.55
CA VAL A 58 5.62 -11.51 -10.67
C VAL A 58 6.34 -10.22 -10.26
N PHE A 59 5.70 -9.42 -9.43
CA PHE A 59 6.19 -8.14 -8.95
C PHE A 59 6.63 -8.24 -7.48
N PRO A 60 7.71 -7.52 -7.09
CA PRO A 60 8.12 -7.42 -5.69
C PRO A 60 7.08 -6.76 -4.78
N ALA A 61 6.22 -5.90 -5.35
CA ALA A 61 5.17 -5.19 -4.65
C ALA A 61 3.94 -5.05 -5.54
N VAL A 62 2.76 -5.11 -4.92
CA VAL A 62 1.47 -4.79 -5.53
C VAL A 62 0.74 -3.81 -4.63
N GLY A 63 0.38 -2.66 -5.18
CA GLY A 63 -0.54 -1.68 -4.58
C GLY A 63 -1.95 -1.83 -5.12
N VAL A 64 -2.88 -1.08 -4.53
CA VAL A 64 -4.27 -1.05 -4.97
C VAL A 64 -4.82 0.37 -4.95
N TYR A 65 -5.78 0.65 -5.82
CA TYR A 65 -6.45 1.93 -5.85
C TYR A 65 -7.98 1.82 -5.74
N HIS A 66 -8.57 2.90 -5.27
CA HIS A 66 -9.99 3.08 -5.12
C HIS A 66 -10.48 4.25 -5.98
N TYR A 67 -11.34 3.99 -6.95
CA TYR A 67 -11.95 5.04 -7.76
C TYR A 67 -13.06 5.73 -6.95
N PHE A 68 -12.79 6.98 -6.58
CA PHE A 68 -13.51 7.72 -5.56
C PHE A 68 -14.72 8.47 -6.13
N LYS A 69 -15.86 8.40 -5.43
CA LYS A 69 -17.13 9.05 -5.81
C LYS A 69 -17.80 9.77 -4.65
N GLY A 70 -17.16 9.81 -3.48
CA GLY A 70 -17.71 10.39 -2.27
C GLY A 70 -18.01 11.88 -2.40
N ASN A 71 -19.10 12.32 -1.77
CA ASN A 71 -19.55 13.71 -1.81
C ASN A 71 -20.15 14.12 -0.46
N SER A 72 -19.32 14.68 0.43
CA SER A 72 -19.75 15.10 1.77
C SER A 72 -20.75 16.25 1.75
N GLN A 73 -20.72 17.13 0.75
CA GLN A 73 -21.67 18.22 0.64
C GLN A 73 -23.09 17.73 0.36
N LEU A 74 -23.24 16.64 -0.42
CA LEU A 74 -24.53 16.06 -0.74
C LEU A 74 -25.00 15.03 0.30
N TYR A 75 -24.09 14.21 0.81
CA TYR A 75 -24.44 13.01 1.60
C TYR A 75 -23.85 12.99 3.01
N GLY A 76 -23.14 14.06 3.41
CA GLY A 76 -22.47 14.21 4.70
C GLY A 76 -21.09 13.55 4.75
N ASP A 77 -20.26 13.96 5.71
CA ASP A 77 -18.87 13.48 5.89
C ASP A 77 -18.73 11.95 5.95
N GLN A 78 -19.80 11.24 6.31
CA GLN A 78 -19.79 9.79 6.37
C GLN A 78 -19.69 9.13 4.99
N ASP A 79 -20.02 9.83 3.91
CA ASP A 79 -20.02 9.28 2.55
C ASP A 79 -18.60 8.96 2.04
N PRO A 80 -17.62 9.90 2.02
CA PRO A 80 -16.22 9.57 1.76
C PRO A 80 -15.66 8.46 2.68
N VAL A 81 -16.06 8.48 3.96
CA VAL A 81 -15.63 7.47 4.94
C VAL A 81 -16.25 6.09 4.66
N ASN A 82 -17.45 6.02 4.07
CA ASN A 82 -18.06 4.76 3.66
C ASN A 82 -17.33 4.12 2.47
N GLU A 83 -16.80 4.94 1.56
CA GLU A 83 -15.93 4.46 0.47
C GLU A 83 -14.60 3.91 1.04
N ALA A 84 -13.98 4.62 1.99
CA ALA A 84 -12.77 4.14 2.66
C ALA A 84 -12.99 2.81 3.41
N LYS A 85 -14.15 2.64 4.06
CA LYS A 85 -14.58 1.38 4.69
C LYS A 85 -14.72 0.25 3.66
N TRP A 86 -15.37 0.53 2.53
CA TRP A 86 -15.56 -0.44 1.45
C TRP A 86 -14.23 -0.88 0.84
N PHE A 87 -13.33 0.07 0.57
CA PHE A 87 -11.99 -0.21 0.09
C PHE A 87 -11.20 -1.06 1.11
N LEU A 88 -11.14 -0.64 2.37
CA LEU A 88 -10.44 -1.38 3.43
C LEU A 88 -10.97 -2.81 3.61
N LYS A 89 -12.29 -3.00 3.58
CA LYS A 89 -12.92 -4.33 3.66
C LYS A 89 -12.37 -5.26 2.58
N ASN A 90 -12.23 -4.77 1.35
CA ASN A 90 -11.73 -5.55 0.23
C ASN A 90 -10.21 -5.73 0.25
N ILE A 91 -9.44 -4.75 0.75
CA ILE A 91 -8.00 -4.91 0.99
C ILE A 91 -7.76 -6.07 1.97
N VAL A 92 -8.46 -6.07 3.10
CA VAL A 92 -8.35 -7.12 4.12
C VAL A 92 -8.81 -8.48 3.59
N ALA A 93 -9.88 -8.52 2.79
CA ALA A 93 -10.37 -9.76 2.18
C ALA A 93 -9.35 -10.41 1.23
N LEU A 94 -8.48 -9.62 0.60
CA LEU A 94 -7.38 -10.12 -0.24
C LEU A 94 -6.11 -10.47 0.55
N GLY A 95 -6.11 -10.29 1.88
CA GLY A 95 -4.95 -10.57 2.72
C GLY A 95 -3.81 -9.55 2.57
N LEU A 96 -4.09 -8.38 2.01
CA LEU A 96 -3.11 -7.29 1.88
C LEU A 96 -2.87 -6.63 3.24
N ASP A 97 -1.60 -6.38 3.56
CA ASP A 97 -1.17 -5.89 4.86
C ASP A 97 -1.14 -4.36 4.94
N ARG A 98 -0.73 -3.81 6.10
CA ARG A 98 -0.65 -2.37 6.32
C ARG A 98 0.48 -1.66 5.57
N ASN A 99 1.42 -2.41 5.01
CA ASN A 99 2.49 -1.88 4.17
C ASN A 99 2.10 -1.80 2.69
N THR A 100 0.92 -2.30 2.31
CA THR A 100 0.36 -2.13 0.96
C THR A 100 0.19 -0.64 0.63
N VAL A 101 0.63 -0.26 -0.56
CA VAL A 101 0.36 1.06 -1.13
C VAL A 101 -1.12 1.14 -1.50
N VAL A 102 -1.80 2.15 -0.96
CA VAL A 102 -3.22 2.40 -1.20
C VAL A 102 -3.40 3.78 -1.83
N VAL A 103 -4.14 3.85 -2.93
CA VAL A 103 -4.32 5.09 -3.69
C VAL A 103 -5.80 5.46 -3.71
N ILE A 104 -6.12 6.72 -3.44
CA ILE A 104 -7.41 7.30 -3.77
C ILE A 104 -7.33 7.94 -5.16
N ASP A 105 -8.19 7.50 -6.06
CA ASP A 105 -8.26 7.96 -7.45
C ASP A 105 -9.42 8.95 -7.59
N VAL A 106 -9.08 10.21 -7.85
CA VAL A 106 -9.96 11.38 -7.75
C VAL A 106 -10.15 12.00 -9.13
N GLU A 107 -11.05 11.40 -9.92
CA GLU A 107 -11.29 11.85 -11.30
C GLU A 107 -12.76 11.80 -11.73
N ASP A 108 -13.67 11.29 -10.90
CA ASP A 108 -15.09 11.17 -11.28
C ASP A 108 -15.76 12.54 -11.43
N SER A 109 -16.46 12.72 -12.56
CA SER A 109 -17.21 13.93 -12.88
C SER A 109 -18.27 14.34 -11.84
N SER A 110 -18.76 13.40 -11.01
CA SER A 110 -19.75 13.68 -9.95
C SER A 110 -19.14 14.27 -8.68
N LEU A 111 -17.81 14.26 -8.55
CA LEU A 111 -17.13 14.85 -7.40
C LEU A 111 -17.35 16.36 -7.36
N MET A 112 -17.32 16.90 -6.14
CA MET A 112 -17.41 18.34 -5.93
C MET A 112 -16.28 19.09 -6.64
N LYS A 113 -16.50 20.39 -6.86
CA LYS A 113 -15.47 21.24 -7.45
C LYS A 113 -14.22 21.29 -6.56
N ASN A 114 -14.37 21.58 -5.26
CA ASN A 114 -13.29 21.43 -4.28
C ASN A 114 -13.53 20.13 -3.51
N VAL A 115 -12.63 19.17 -3.66
CA VAL A 115 -12.76 17.80 -3.13
C VAL A 115 -11.74 17.49 -2.03
N THR A 116 -10.94 18.48 -1.63
CA THR A 116 -9.84 18.32 -0.64
C THR A 116 -10.34 17.76 0.70
N HIS A 117 -11.48 18.27 1.21
CA HIS A 117 -12.08 17.78 2.46
C HIS A 117 -12.45 16.29 2.38
N ASP A 118 -13.04 15.87 1.27
CA ASP A 118 -13.50 14.49 1.06
C ASP A 118 -12.33 13.51 0.92
N ILE A 119 -11.29 13.92 0.19
CA ILE A 119 -10.02 13.18 0.14
C ILE A 119 -9.47 12.98 1.55
N ASN A 120 -9.44 14.04 2.36
CA ASN A 120 -8.89 13.99 3.72
C ASN A 120 -9.68 13.07 4.64
N LEU A 121 -11.00 13.05 4.54
CA LEU A 121 -11.85 12.11 5.28
C LEU A 121 -11.54 10.66 4.93
N PHE A 122 -11.35 10.35 3.65
CA PHE A 122 -10.97 9.03 3.17
C PHE A 122 -9.58 8.61 3.68
N LEU A 123 -8.58 9.48 3.49
CA LEU A 123 -7.19 9.21 3.87
C LEU A 123 -7.02 9.06 5.39
N ALA A 124 -7.66 9.94 6.17
CA ALA A 124 -7.63 9.90 7.63
C ALA A 124 -8.21 8.60 8.17
N TYR A 125 -9.30 8.08 7.56
CA TYR A 125 -9.87 6.80 7.95
C TYR A 125 -8.88 5.65 7.74
N LEU A 126 -8.22 5.57 6.58
CA LEU A 126 -7.24 4.52 6.30
C LEU A 126 -6.00 4.64 7.20
N ALA A 127 -5.57 5.87 7.49
CA ALA A 127 -4.44 6.15 8.40
C ALA A 127 -4.74 5.67 9.82
N ASP A 128 -5.94 5.95 10.35
CA ASP A 128 -6.41 5.45 11.65
C ASP A 128 -6.43 3.91 11.71
N LYS A 129 -6.60 3.25 10.55
CA LYS A 129 -6.52 1.78 10.45
C LYS A 129 -5.11 1.26 10.23
N GLY A 130 -4.09 2.12 10.18
CA GLY A 130 -2.67 1.77 10.11
C GLY A 130 -2.08 1.76 8.70
N TYR A 131 -2.82 2.16 7.66
CA TYR A 131 -2.27 2.29 6.31
C TYR A 131 -1.56 3.64 6.17
N SER A 132 -0.24 3.62 6.15
CA SER A 132 0.57 4.85 6.08
C SER A 132 1.10 5.15 4.68
N LYS A 133 1.10 4.16 3.76
CA LYS A 133 1.53 4.34 2.36
C LYS A 133 0.34 4.72 1.49
N GLN A 134 -0.07 5.98 1.59
CA GLN A 134 -1.21 6.52 0.86
C GLN A 134 -0.77 7.51 -0.22
N LEU A 135 -1.48 7.57 -1.34
CA LEU A 135 -1.30 8.58 -2.37
C LEU A 135 -2.65 9.08 -2.90
N VAL A 136 -2.66 10.31 -3.39
CA VAL A 136 -3.79 10.90 -4.11
C VAL A 136 -3.46 10.93 -5.60
N TYR A 137 -4.28 10.26 -6.41
CA TYR A 137 -4.22 10.35 -7.85
C TYR A 137 -5.25 11.35 -8.38
N ALA A 138 -4.83 12.22 -9.30
CA ALA A 138 -5.73 13.07 -10.10
C ALA A 138 -5.00 13.63 -11.33
N SER A 139 -5.77 14.19 -12.26
CA SER A 139 -5.21 14.92 -13.41
C SER A 139 -4.51 16.23 -12.99
N ALA A 140 -3.51 16.63 -13.77
CA ALA A 140 -2.80 17.90 -13.56
C ALA A 140 -3.75 19.11 -13.54
N SER A 141 -4.82 19.09 -14.35
CA SER A 141 -5.82 20.17 -14.36
C SER A 141 -6.56 20.29 -13.03
N TRP A 142 -6.89 19.20 -12.36
CA TRP A 142 -7.61 19.25 -11.08
C TRP A 142 -6.75 19.88 -9.97
N PHE A 143 -5.45 19.60 -9.96
CA PHE A 143 -4.51 20.28 -9.06
C PHE A 143 -4.37 21.76 -9.42
N ASN A 144 -4.11 22.09 -10.69
CA ASN A 144 -3.84 23.46 -11.14
C ASN A 144 -5.08 24.39 -11.07
N GLU A 145 -6.29 23.85 -11.19
CA GLU A 145 -7.55 24.59 -11.04
C GLU A 145 -7.97 24.79 -9.57
N GLY A 146 -7.20 24.25 -8.62
CA GLY A 146 -7.52 24.32 -7.19
C GLY A 146 -8.70 23.46 -6.78
N ARG A 147 -9.04 22.42 -7.56
CA ARG A 147 -10.04 21.42 -7.13
C ARG A 147 -9.50 20.60 -5.96
N ILE A 148 -8.19 20.40 -5.94
CA ILE A 148 -7.45 19.74 -4.87
C ILE A 148 -6.39 20.73 -4.37
N ASN A 149 -6.49 21.13 -3.11
CA ASN A 149 -5.47 21.95 -2.46
C ASN A 149 -4.39 21.04 -1.86
N GLN A 150 -3.28 20.87 -2.58
CA GLN A 150 -2.17 20.00 -2.20
C GLN A 150 -1.62 20.30 -0.79
N ALA A 151 -1.54 21.57 -0.40
CA ALA A 151 -1.00 21.97 0.90
C ALA A 151 -1.90 21.57 2.08
N GLU A 152 -3.19 21.32 1.81
CA GLU A 152 -4.20 20.94 2.81
C GLU A 152 -4.47 19.43 2.81
N LEU A 153 -3.85 18.66 1.92
CA LEU A 153 -3.98 17.21 1.93
C LEU A 153 -3.52 16.62 3.27
N TYR A 154 -4.26 15.62 3.76
CA TYR A 154 -4.01 14.95 5.02
C TYR A 154 -2.55 14.51 5.12
N GLN A 155 -1.86 14.97 6.16
CA GLN A 155 -0.42 14.73 6.38
C GLN A 155 0.47 15.03 5.16
N GLN A 156 0.09 16.02 4.33
CA GLN A 156 0.77 16.35 3.08
C GLN A 156 0.95 15.12 2.18
N SER A 157 -0.15 14.36 2.02
CA SER A 157 -0.13 13.11 1.28
C SER A 157 0.51 13.26 -0.11
N PRO A 158 1.40 12.33 -0.50
CA PRO A 158 2.04 12.33 -1.81
C PRO A 158 1.00 12.30 -2.94
N ILE A 159 1.33 12.95 -4.06
CA ILE A 159 0.44 13.01 -5.22
C ILE A 159 1.01 12.25 -6.42
N TRP A 160 0.11 11.57 -7.12
CA TRP A 160 0.35 10.89 -8.38
C TRP A 160 -0.45 11.59 -9.47
N VAL A 161 0.25 12.25 -10.39
CA VAL A 161 -0.39 13.20 -11.32
C VAL A 161 -0.54 12.56 -12.70
N ALA A 162 -1.71 12.65 -13.31
CA ALA A 162 -1.91 12.30 -14.71
C ALA A 162 -1.76 13.51 -15.63
N ALA A 163 -0.86 13.39 -16.62
CA ALA A 163 -0.66 14.36 -17.70
C ALA A 163 -0.03 13.64 -18.90
N TYR A 164 -0.69 13.67 -20.06
CA TYR A 164 -0.30 12.90 -21.24
C TYR A 164 0.18 13.80 -22.38
N ASN A 165 1.14 13.31 -23.16
CA ASN A 165 1.78 14.07 -24.25
C ASN A 165 2.54 15.32 -23.76
N ASP A 166 2.91 15.33 -22.49
CA ASP A 166 3.72 16.37 -21.84
C ASP A 166 5.13 15.86 -21.55
N ASN A 167 6.05 16.77 -21.24
CA ASN A 167 7.42 16.44 -20.85
C ASN A 167 7.63 16.37 -19.32
N ALA A 168 6.58 16.63 -18.54
CA ALA A 168 6.57 16.67 -17.09
C ALA A 168 5.12 16.55 -16.56
N PRO A 169 4.89 16.21 -15.27
CA PRO A 169 3.54 16.15 -14.68
C PRO A 169 2.79 17.49 -14.63
N GLY A 170 3.49 18.63 -14.77
CA GLY A 170 2.85 19.95 -14.79
C GLY A 170 2.25 20.40 -13.44
N VAL A 171 2.60 19.72 -12.35
CA VAL A 171 2.21 20.04 -10.97
C VAL A 171 3.44 19.92 -10.07
N ASP A 172 3.67 20.93 -9.23
CA ASP A 172 4.82 20.96 -8.33
C ASP A 172 4.74 19.87 -7.26
N ALA A 173 5.92 19.36 -6.87
CA ALA A 173 6.05 18.30 -5.87
C ALA A 173 5.22 17.03 -6.18
N ALA A 174 4.99 16.73 -7.46
CA ALA A 174 4.46 15.45 -7.87
C ALA A 174 5.43 14.33 -7.51
N SER A 175 4.97 13.35 -6.73
CA SER A 175 5.81 12.22 -6.32
C SER A 175 5.83 11.10 -7.35
N ALA A 176 4.80 11.04 -8.20
CA ALA A 176 4.72 10.18 -9.36
C ALA A 176 3.95 10.85 -10.51
N TRP A 177 4.17 10.38 -11.73
CA TRP A 177 3.57 10.92 -12.95
C TRP A 177 3.07 9.80 -13.85
N GLN A 178 1.76 9.69 -14.06
CA GLN A 178 1.18 8.87 -15.14
C GLN A 178 1.35 9.63 -16.46
N TYR A 179 2.31 9.20 -17.26
CA TYR A 179 2.73 9.93 -18.46
C TYR A 179 2.04 9.44 -19.74
N THR A 180 1.42 8.25 -19.69
CA THR A 180 0.76 7.65 -20.84
C THR A 180 -0.30 6.64 -20.43
N ASN A 181 -1.30 6.47 -21.30
CA ASN A 181 -2.27 5.38 -21.26
C ASN A 181 -1.98 4.26 -22.29
N ASN A 182 -0.82 4.32 -22.95
CA ASN A 182 -0.39 3.34 -23.93
C ASN A 182 1.10 3.04 -23.78
N GLY A 183 1.49 2.70 -22.56
CA GLY A 183 2.88 2.36 -22.23
C GLY A 183 3.37 1.19 -23.06
N HIS A 184 4.51 1.38 -23.73
CA HIS A 184 5.17 0.35 -24.54
C HIS A 184 4.28 -0.31 -25.62
N GLY A 185 3.21 0.38 -26.07
CA GLY A 185 2.25 -0.14 -27.04
C GLY A 185 1.29 -1.20 -26.48
N LEU A 186 1.16 -1.29 -25.15
CA LEU A 186 0.38 -2.32 -24.46
C LEU A 186 -1.06 -1.88 -24.10
N HIS A 187 -1.48 -0.67 -24.47
CA HIS A 187 -2.80 -0.10 -24.13
C HIS A 187 -3.12 -0.17 -22.62
N VAL A 188 -2.13 0.21 -21.83
CA VAL A 188 -2.19 0.25 -20.36
C VAL A 188 -1.39 1.43 -19.86
N ASP A 189 -1.78 1.92 -18.71
CA ASP A 189 -1.25 3.15 -18.14
C ASP A 189 0.10 2.89 -17.48
N PHE A 190 1.04 3.80 -17.74
CA PHE A 190 2.40 3.72 -17.21
C PHE A 190 2.78 5.04 -16.55
N SER A 191 3.45 4.89 -15.41
CA SER A 191 3.83 6.00 -14.54
C SER A 191 5.30 5.98 -14.20
N TYR A 192 5.92 7.16 -14.12
CA TYR A 192 7.20 7.32 -13.46
C TYR A 192 7.00 7.51 -11.96
N ASP A 193 7.69 6.70 -11.15
CA ASP A 193 7.70 6.81 -9.69
C ASP A 193 8.98 7.50 -9.23
N PHE A 194 8.92 8.82 -9.03
CA PHE A 194 10.11 9.64 -8.75
C PHE A 194 10.67 9.40 -7.35
N GLU A 195 9.78 9.20 -6.38
CA GLU A 195 10.14 9.06 -4.97
C GLU A 195 10.10 7.62 -4.46
N GLY A 196 9.53 6.69 -5.22
CA GLY A 196 9.30 5.32 -4.79
C GLY A 196 7.93 5.11 -4.11
N ARG A 197 7.00 6.05 -4.24
CA ARG A 197 5.72 6.08 -3.49
C ARG A 197 4.75 5.03 -3.99
N LEU A 198 4.66 4.89 -5.32
CA LEU A 198 3.83 3.87 -5.95
C LEU A 198 4.42 2.46 -5.81
N SER A 199 5.75 2.34 -5.89
CA SER A 199 6.45 1.08 -5.64
C SER A 199 6.53 0.70 -4.15
N GLY A 200 6.12 1.60 -3.26
CA GLY A 200 6.22 1.41 -1.80
C GLY A 200 7.65 1.36 -1.28
N THR A 201 8.61 1.85 -2.08
CA THR A 201 10.05 1.96 -1.77
C THR A 201 10.45 3.31 -1.18
N SER A 202 9.62 4.34 -1.34
CA SER A 202 9.71 5.62 -0.63
C SER A 202 9.43 5.39 0.85
N GLY A 203 10.28 5.88 1.73
CA GLY A 203 10.16 5.45 3.11
C GLY A 203 10.48 3.96 3.23
N SER A 204 11.65 3.55 2.72
CA SER A 204 12.56 2.94 3.69
C SER A 204 12.48 3.88 4.89
N ILE A 205 11.76 3.45 5.93
CA ILE A 205 12.00 3.95 7.27
C ILE A 205 13.50 4.11 7.30
N LYS A 206 14.00 5.32 7.60
CA LYS A 206 15.40 5.48 7.97
C LYS A 206 15.71 4.25 8.77
N GLN A 207 16.55 3.38 8.22
CA GLN A 207 16.97 2.20 8.92
C GLN A 207 17.63 2.79 10.15
N SER A 208 16.91 2.81 11.28
CA SER A 208 17.60 2.70 12.55
C SER A 208 18.42 1.44 12.34
N ASP A 209 19.73 1.55 12.50
CA ASP A 209 20.73 0.50 12.27
C ASP A 209 20.51 -0.78 13.15
N GLU A 210 19.29 -1.00 13.63
CA GLU A 210 18.84 -2.02 14.57
C GLU A 210 17.40 -2.46 14.22
N ARG A 211 17.16 -3.03 13.03
CA ARG A 211 15.86 -3.68 12.75
C ARG A 211 16.04 -5.09 12.20
N TRP A 212 15.29 -6.00 12.79
CA TRP A 212 15.09 -7.38 12.37
C TRP A 212 14.79 -7.52 10.86
N PRO A 213 15.27 -8.57 10.18
CA PRO A 213 15.06 -8.83 8.76
C PRO A 213 13.58 -8.84 8.42
N ALA A 214 13.15 -8.23 7.32
CA ALA A 214 11.73 -8.15 6.94
C ALA A 214 11.11 -9.51 6.50
N THR A 215 11.89 -10.59 6.51
CA THR A 215 11.52 -11.91 6.02
C THR A 215 11.68 -12.97 7.10
N THR A 216 11.03 -14.12 6.90
CA THR A 216 11.24 -15.30 7.75
C THR A 216 12.72 -15.68 7.78
N SER A 217 13.31 -15.67 8.97
CA SER A 217 14.75 -15.85 9.18
C SER A 217 15.03 -16.74 10.39
N GLN A 218 16.28 -17.19 10.54
CA GLN A 218 16.73 -17.87 11.76
C GLN A 218 17.23 -16.84 12.78
N TYR A 219 16.80 -17.02 14.02
CA TYR A 219 17.16 -16.18 15.15
C TYR A 219 17.79 -17.02 16.26
N GLU A 220 18.77 -16.47 16.96
CA GLU A 220 19.44 -17.08 18.10
C GLU A 220 19.14 -16.29 19.38
N VAL A 221 18.73 -16.99 20.44
CA VAL A 221 18.54 -16.41 21.76
C VAL A 221 19.89 -16.15 22.42
N ILE A 222 20.17 -14.91 22.80
CA ILE A 222 21.44 -14.49 23.43
C ILE A 222 21.29 -14.11 24.91
N ALA A 223 20.06 -13.81 25.36
CA ALA A 223 19.78 -13.66 26.80
C ALA A 223 19.69 -15.02 27.49
N ALA A 224 19.87 -15.03 28.81
CA ALA A 224 19.75 -16.24 29.63
C ALA A 224 18.42 -17.00 29.42
N SER A 225 17.33 -16.26 29.22
CA SER A 225 16.04 -16.83 28.80
C SER A 225 15.14 -15.79 28.14
N VAL A 226 14.29 -16.22 27.19
CA VAL A 226 13.24 -15.41 26.56
C VAL A 226 11.88 -16.09 26.70
N LEU A 227 10.85 -15.32 27.06
CA LEU A 227 9.49 -15.81 27.26
C LEU A 227 8.78 -16.03 25.92
N VAL A 228 7.98 -17.09 25.83
CA VAL A 228 7.14 -17.41 24.67
C VAL A 228 5.70 -16.96 24.93
N TYR A 229 5.08 -16.29 23.96
CA TYR A 229 3.71 -15.77 24.02
C TYR A 229 2.80 -16.51 23.04
N GLN A 230 1.49 -16.56 23.33
CA GLN A 230 0.47 -17.18 22.46
C GLN A 230 -0.31 -16.16 21.62
N ASP A 231 -0.01 -14.88 21.75
CA ASP A 231 -0.63 -13.78 21.00
C ASP A 231 0.42 -12.84 20.41
N ALA A 232 0.11 -12.27 19.24
CA ALA A 232 1.02 -11.38 18.53
C ALA A 232 1.35 -10.09 19.29
N LYS A 233 0.48 -9.66 20.23
CA LYS A 233 0.65 -8.45 21.04
C LYS A 233 1.52 -8.65 22.28
N LEU A 234 2.03 -9.87 22.49
CA LEU A 234 2.88 -10.23 23.62
C LEU A 234 2.24 -9.97 24.99
N THR A 235 0.93 -10.21 25.10
CA THR A 235 0.16 -9.99 26.34
C THR A 235 -0.14 -11.27 27.12
N GLN A 236 -0.04 -12.43 26.48
CA GLN A 236 -0.39 -13.74 27.04
C GLN A 236 0.82 -14.68 26.98
N PRO A 237 1.64 -14.73 28.05
CA PRO A 237 2.76 -15.66 28.11
C PRO A 237 2.27 -17.09 28.27
N THR A 238 2.94 -18.02 27.59
CA THR A 238 2.68 -19.47 27.68
C THR A 238 3.22 -20.10 28.97
N GLY A 239 4.15 -19.42 29.64
CA GLY A 239 4.96 -19.98 30.72
C GLY A 239 6.24 -20.67 30.25
N GLU A 240 6.35 -20.96 28.95
CA GLU A 240 7.57 -21.52 28.34
C GLU A 240 8.64 -20.45 28.12
N LYS A 241 9.90 -20.86 28.24
CA LYS A 241 11.06 -20.01 27.99
C LYS A 241 12.06 -20.71 27.09
N LEU A 242 12.62 -19.96 26.14
CA LEU A 242 13.77 -20.38 25.35
C LEU A 242 15.05 -19.97 26.09
N ALA A 243 15.98 -20.91 26.26
CA ALA A 243 17.29 -20.65 26.87
C ALA A 243 18.26 -19.99 25.88
N ALA A 244 19.36 -19.43 26.41
CA ALA A 244 20.47 -18.96 25.60
C ALA A 244 20.98 -20.05 24.64
N GLY A 245 21.28 -19.68 23.40
CA GLY A 245 21.71 -20.57 22.32
C GLY A 245 20.57 -21.26 21.55
N SER A 246 19.31 -21.12 21.98
CA SER A 246 18.16 -21.63 21.23
C SER A 246 18.07 -20.95 19.86
N ILE A 247 17.84 -21.74 18.81
CA ILE A 247 17.66 -21.24 17.45
C ILE A 247 16.21 -21.46 17.03
N VAL A 248 15.57 -20.41 16.52
CA VAL A 248 14.19 -20.44 16.04
C VAL A 248 14.08 -19.85 14.64
N THR A 249 13.20 -20.43 13.81
CA THR A 249 12.78 -19.79 12.57
C THR A 249 11.55 -18.94 12.87
N ALA A 250 11.63 -17.63 12.62
CA ALA A 250 10.55 -16.72 12.94
C ALA A 250 10.25 -15.73 11.81
N THR A 251 9.01 -15.27 11.74
CA THR A 251 8.59 -14.20 10.84
C THR A 251 8.33 -12.95 11.69
N PRO A 252 8.98 -11.80 11.40
CA PRO A 252 8.65 -10.57 12.11
C PRO A 252 7.20 -10.15 11.87
N VAL A 253 6.55 -9.69 12.93
CA VAL A 253 5.19 -9.13 12.95
C VAL A 253 5.22 -7.79 13.70
N SER A 254 4.10 -7.06 13.73
CA SER A 254 4.04 -5.68 14.27
C SER A 254 4.70 -5.51 15.64
N ASP A 255 4.46 -6.45 16.55
CA ASP A 255 4.86 -6.33 17.96
C ASP A 255 5.86 -7.42 18.38
N GLY A 256 6.37 -8.26 17.47
CA GLY A 256 7.22 -9.39 17.86
C GLY A 256 7.75 -10.26 16.71
N LEU A 257 8.25 -11.45 17.07
CA LEU A 257 8.71 -12.49 16.15
C LEU A 257 7.77 -13.69 16.25
N MET A 258 7.04 -14.00 15.19
CA MET A 258 6.14 -15.15 15.14
C MET A 258 6.94 -16.44 14.87
N VAL A 259 6.92 -17.37 15.83
CA VAL A 259 7.54 -18.69 15.77
C VAL A 259 6.45 -19.73 15.52
N GLY A 260 6.42 -20.30 14.31
CA GLY A 260 5.37 -21.24 13.91
C GLY A 260 4.00 -20.58 13.71
N ARG A 261 2.89 -21.32 13.91
CA ARG A 261 1.53 -20.84 13.62
C ARG A 261 0.84 -20.08 14.76
N SER A 262 1.37 -20.10 15.98
CA SER A 262 0.64 -19.57 17.15
C SER A 262 1.52 -19.03 18.29
N TYR A 263 2.85 -19.02 18.15
CA TYR A 263 3.73 -18.56 19.21
C TYR A 263 4.54 -17.35 18.79
N TYR A 264 4.88 -16.51 19.76
CA TYR A 264 5.54 -15.24 19.53
C TYR A 264 6.65 -15.00 20.56
N LEU A 265 7.70 -14.31 20.14
CA LEU A 265 8.78 -13.82 21.00
C LEU A 265 8.85 -12.30 20.91
N ALA A 266 9.35 -11.66 21.96
CA ALA A 266 9.68 -10.25 21.91
C ALA A 266 10.82 -10.00 20.91
N ALA A 267 10.62 -9.02 20.03
CA ALA A 267 11.60 -8.56 19.06
C ALA A 267 12.64 -7.63 19.75
N ASN A 268 13.38 -8.17 20.72
CA ASN A 268 14.37 -7.44 21.52
C ASN A 268 15.82 -7.84 21.17
N HIS A 269 16.58 -6.91 20.57
CA HIS A 269 17.97 -7.14 20.12
C HIS A 269 18.96 -7.43 21.26
N THR A 270 18.60 -7.14 22.51
CA THR A 270 19.41 -7.52 23.68
C THR A 270 19.18 -8.96 24.11
N GLN A 271 18.14 -9.61 23.59
CA GLN A 271 17.70 -10.94 24.01
C GLN A 271 17.79 -11.99 22.91
N ILE A 272 17.65 -11.57 21.66
CA ILE A 272 17.68 -12.41 20.47
C ILE A 272 18.49 -11.66 19.39
N LYS A 273 19.11 -12.37 18.45
CA LYS A 273 19.75 -11.80 17.25
C LYS A 273 19.45 -12.63 16.01
N VAL A 274 19.65 -12.06 14.82
CA VAL A 274 19.61 -12.82 13.56
C VAL A 274 20.83 -13.73 13.50
N ARG A 275 20.63 -14.99 13.13
CA ARG A 275 21.72 -15.94 13.01
C ARG A 275 22.50 -15.68 11.72
N GLY A 276 23.80 -15.41 11.85
CA GLY A 276 24.70 -15.18 10.71
C GLY A 276 25.05 -13.72 10.43
N GLU A 277 24.46 -12.77 11.16
CA GLU A 277 24.96 -11.39 11.23
C GLU A 277 26.17 -11.34 12.17
N LYS A 278 27.26 -10.70 11.73
CA LYS A 278 28.49 -10.51 12.51
C LYS A 278 28.37 -9.35 13.46
#